data_AF-A0A7W8QU44-F1
#
_entry.id   AF-A0A7W8QU44-F1
#
_cell.length_a   1.000
_cell.length_b   1.000
_cell.length_c   1.000
_cell.angle_alpha   90.00
_cell.angle_beta   90.00
_cell.angle_gamma   90.00
#
_symmetry.space_group_name_H-M   'P 1'
#
loop_
_entity.id
_entity.type
_entity.pdbx_description
1 polymer ?
#
loop_
_entity_poly.entity_id
_entity_poly.type
_entity_poly.pdbx_seq_one_letter_code
_entity_poly.pdbx_strand_id
1 'polypeptide(L)' 'MLEVKTFWKKERDVLYKWGQEDGIQTGKAKGRHEEALAIAREMKKDKFPIDKIAKLTKLSIEEIEQL' A
#
# COMPACT_ATOMS: atom_id res chain seq x y z
N MET A 1 -44.83 10.54 1.44
CA MET A 1 -43.80 11.25 0.65
C MET A 1 -42.45 10.77 1.16
N LEU A 2 -41.76 9.89 0.43
CA LEU A 2 -40.43 9.43 0.85
C LEU A 2 -39.48 10.63 0.74
N GLU A 3 -38.91 11.07 1.88
CA GLU A 3 -37.96 12.17 1.92
C GLU A 3 -36.79 11.89 0.97
N VAL A 4 -36.54 12.83 0.05
CA VAL A 4 -35.39 12.85 -0.86
C VAL A 4 -34.05 12.60 -0.13
N LYS A 5 -33.97 12.94 1.17
CA LYS A 5 -32.83 12.66 2.05
C LYS A 5 -32.46 11.19 2.14
N THR A 6 -33.42 10.28 2.00
CA THR A 6 -33.14 8.84 2.03
C THR A 6 -32.57 8.32 0.72
N PHE A 7 -32.66 9.07 -0.39
CA PHE A 7 -32.16 8.67 -1.71
C PHE A 7 -30.62 8.59 -1.74
N TRP A 8 -29.95 9.62 -1.23
CA TRP A 8 -28.48 9.72 -1.17
C TRP A 8 -27.89 9.07 0.08
N LYS A 9 -28.19 7.78 0.30
CA LYS A 9 -27.45 6.99 1.29
C LYS A 9 -26.05 6.72 0.75
N LYS A 10 -25.03 7.03 1.55
CA LYS A 10 -23.60 6.76 1.29
C LYS A 10 -23.34 5.34 0.76
N GLU A 11 -24.09 4.37 1.26
CA GLU A 11 -24.06 2.95 0.87
C GLU A 11 -24.57 2.66 -0.55
N ARG A 12 -25.21 3.63 -1.22
CA ARG A 12 -25.69 3.54 -2.61
C ARG A 12 -24.96 4.46 -3.56
N ASP A 13 -24.13 5.37 -3.03
CA ASP A 13 -23.31 6.27 -3.83
C ASP A 13 -22.11 5.50 -4.39
N VAL A 14 -22.11 5.31 -5.71
CA VAL A 14 -21.08 4.57 -6.44
C VAL A 14 -19.74 5.28 -6.36
N LEU A 15 -19.72 6.62 -6.42
CA LEU A 15 -18.49 7.40 -6.32
C LEU A 15 -17.89 7.26 -4.93
N TYR A 16 -18.73 7.27 -3.89
CA TYR A 16 -18.28 7.05 -2.53
C TYR A 16 -17.66 5.66 -2.33
N LYS A 17 -18.27 4.61 -2.89
CA LYS A 17 -17.72 3.24 -2.84
C LYS A 17 -16.38 3.13 -3.57
N TRP A 18 -16.27 3.75 -4.75
CA TRP A 18 -15.00 3.76 -5.49
C TRP A 18 -13.90 4.48 -4.72
N GLY A 19 -14.20 5.63 -4.11
CA GLY A 19 -13.24 6.33 -3.26
C GLY A 19 -12.79 5.52 -2.04
N GLN A 20 -13.70 4.76 -1.42
CA GLN A 20 -13.31 3.84 -0.34
C GLN A 20 -12.40 2.71 -0.84
N GLU A 21 -12.77 2.06 -1.94
CA GLU A 21 -11.98 0.96 -2.49
C GLU A 21 -10.58 1.42 -2.90
N ASP A 22 -10.49 2.54 -3.63
CA ASP A 22 -9.22 3.12 -4.05
C ASP A 22 -8.33 3.52 -2.85
N GLY A 23 -8.93 4.10 -1.81
CA GLY A 23 -8.25 4.40 -0.56
C GLY A 23 -7.71 3.14 0.15
N ILE A 24 -8.50 2.07 0.19
CA ILE A 24 -8.09 0.78 0.77
C ILE A 24 -6.95 0.16 -0.03
N GLN A 25 -7.03 0.17 -1.36
CA GLN A 25 -6.00 -0.41 -2.22
C GLN A 25 -4.69 0.39 -2.11
N THR A 26 -4.77 1.72 -2.12
CA THR A 26 -3.61 2.60 -1.92
C THR A 26 -2.98 2.38 -0.55
N GLY A 27 -3.80 2.30 0.52
CA GLY A 27 -3.32 2.01 1.88
C GLY A 27 -2.61 0.66 1.97
N LYS A 28 -3.18 -0.39 1.39
CA LYS A 28 -2.56 -1.73 1.34
C LYS A 28 -1.25 -1.71 0.54
N ALA A 29 -1.19 -0.99 -0.57
CA ALA A 29 0.03 -0.87 -1.37
C ALA A 29 1.15 -0.16 -0.60
N LYS A 30 0.84 0.96 0.06
CA LYS A 30 1.79 1.69 0.92
C LYS A 30 2.28 0.82 2.08
N GLY A 31 1.37 0.15 2.79
CA GLY A 31 1.74 -0.72 3.90
C GLY A 31 2.67 -1.87 3.49
N ARG A 32 2.38 -2.54 2.37
CA ARG A 32 3.28 -3.59 1.83
C ARG A 32 4.66 -3.04 1.45
N HIS A 33 4.71 -1.83 0.89
CA HIS A 33 5.97 -1.21 0.53
C HIS A 33 6.80 -0.82 1.78
N GLU A 34 6.16 -0.23 2.80
CA GLU A 34 6.80 0.08 4.09
C GLU A 34 7.32 -1.18 4.79
N GLU A 35 6.55 -2.27 4.77
CA GLU A 35 6.98 -3.57 5.30
C GLU A 35 8.20 -4.11 4.53
N ALA A 36 8.20 -4.02 3.20
CA ALA A 36 9.34 -4.43 2.38
C ALA A 36 10.61 -3.61 2.69
N LEU A 37 10.47 -2.29 2.92
CA LEU A 37 11.57 -1.42 3.34
C LEU A 37 12.11 -1.81 4.73
N ALA A 38 11.22 -2.11 5.69
CA ALA A 38 11.62 -2.55 7.01
C ALA A 38 12.40 -3.88 6.98
N ILE A 39 11.91 -4.85 6.23
CA ILE A 39 12.60 -6.14 6.03
C ILE A 39 13.96 -5.92 5.34
N ALA A 40 14.02 -5.10 4.30
CA ALA A 40 15.27 -4.80 3.60
C ALA A 40 16.32 -4.15 4.51
N ARG A 41 15.91 -3.25 5.42
CA ARG A 41 16.82 -2.64 6.42
C ARG A 41 17.46 -3.70 7.32
N GLU A 42 16.67 -4.63 7.85
CA GLU A 42 17.20 -5.71 8.69
C GLU A 42 18.12 -6.66 7.90
N MET A 43 17.72 -7.04 6.68
CA MET A 43 18.59 -7.85 5.81
C MET A 43 19.92 -7.15 5.47
N LYS A 44 19.90 -5.83 5.27
CA LYS A 44 21.12 -5.04 5.02
C LYS A 44 22.02 -5.01 6.26
N LYS A 45 21.45 -4.87 7.47
CA LYS A 45 22.19 -4.99 8.74
C LYS A 45 22.84 -6.37 8.89
N ASP A 46 22.14 -7.41 8.48
CA ASP A 46 22.63 -8.80 8.45
C ASP A 46 23.60 -9.09 7.28
N LYS A 47 23.98 -8.06 6.51
CA LYS A 47 24.95 -8.12 5.40
C LYS A 47 24.52 -9.04 4.26
N PHE A 48 23.22 -9.18 4.02
CA PHE A 48 22.75 -9.86 2.81
C PHE A 48 23.17 -9.09 1.55
N PRO A 49 23.50 -9.80 0.45
CA PRO A 49 23.78 -9.17 -0.84
C PRO A 49 22.60 -8.34 -1.38
N ILE A 50 22.87 -7.17 -1.97
CA ILE A 50 21.84 -6.23 -2.45
C ILE A 50 20.92 -6.86 -3.51
N ASP A 51 21.47 -7.65 -4.42
CA ASP A 51 20.72 -8.40 -5.43
C ASP A 51 19.74 -9.40 -4.80
N LYS A 52 20.15 -10.04 -3.70
CA LYS A 52 19.31 -10.97 -2.94
C LYS A 52 18.20 -10.24 -2.18
N ILE A 53 18.50 -9.08 -1.59
CA ILE A 53 17.49 -8.23 -0.93
C ILE A 53 16.45 -7.79 -1.97
N ALA A 54 16.88 -7.22 -3.09
CA ALA A 54 15.99 -6.78 -4.17
C ALA A 54 15.06 -7.89 -4.67
N LYS A 55 15.61 -9.09 -4.88
CA LYS A 55 14.83 -10.25 -5.33
C LYS A 55 13.72 -10.66 -4.34
N LEU A 56 14.01 -10.58 -3.04
CA LEU A 56 13.12 -11.06 -1.97
C LEU A 56 12.09 -10.01 -1.54
N THR A 57 12.49 -8.73 -1.46
CA THR A 57 11.60 -7.64 -1.03
C THR A 57 10.86 -6.97 -2.20
N LYS A 58 11.27 -7.26 -3.44
CA LYS A 58 10.75 -6.63 -4.67
C LYS A 58 10.98 -5.12 -4.75
N LEU A 59 11.87 -4.58 -3.92
CA LEU A 59 12.35 -3.21 -4.02
C LEU A 59 13.35 -3.07 -5.16
N SER A 60 13.51 -1.86 -5.68
CA SER A 60 14.59 -1.57 -6.60
C SER A 60 15.94 -1.57 -5.88
N ILE A 61 17.01 -1.75 -6.65
CA ILE A 61 18.38 -1.67 -6.11
C ILE A 61 18.63 -0.27 -5.56
N GLU A 62 18.19 0.77 -6.27
CA GLU A 62 18.33 2.17 -5.87
C GLU A 62 17.64 2.45 -4.52
N GLU A 63 16.44 1.92 -4.31
CA GLU A 63 15.74 2.02 -3.03
C GLU A 63 16.55 1.38 -1.89
N ILE A 64 17.10 0.19 -2.12
CA ILE A 64 17.89 -0.55 -1.12
C ILE A 64 19.23 0.15 -0.81
N GLU A 65 19.85 0.76 -1.81
CA GLU A 65 21.09 1.53 -1.62
C GLU A 65 20.86 2.77 -0.74
N GLN A 66 19.69 3.40 -0.88
CA GLN A 66 19.29 4.58 -0.09
C GLN A 66 18.81 4.28 1.34
N LEU A 67 18.53 3.00 1.68
CA LEU A 67 18.15 2.55 3.03
C LEU A 67 19.29 2.64 4.05
#